data_AF-A0A4V4HUU9-F1
#
_entry.id   AF-A0A4V4HUU9-F1
#
_cell.length_a   1.000
_cell.length_b   1.000
_cell.length_c   1.000
_cell.angle_alpha   90.00
_cell.angle_beta   90.00
_cell.angle_gamma   90.00
#
_symmetry.space_group_name_H-M   'P 1'
#
loop_
_entity.id
_entity.type
_entity.pdbx_description
1 polymer ?
#
loop_
_entity_poly.entity_id
_entity_poly.type
_entity_poly.pdbx_seq_one_letter_code
_entity_poly.pdbx_strand_id
1 'polypeptide(L)'
;MSSRAPEEADPRNPIVFIFPGHEPDVRLMVFKQEFHVHSFTLKERSVYFRKFLDSPDKQDTPVLDSALFRYNYSTVVDEDGTWGLESVAKAPLLTEEMISQAEDMEGEVEGFRQLLCAMYSRPYTIKSVEELSTLTQIADFYCALPIVSVTLTDALFDSPIFLKRENGNSTAYTKDQLAEDCDSMIFIAQKLRSSVLFRECLIHIVANWKDKDTFKFHRTRNDEIISGLIEAGFSQLDEMIDHVQDTLYVEAVLAKNLLISPELTKFLAAVEKDSFQREPKMTVAFWKDLSAKLAHVGGGDADFLKSKIDPLLVNNLVLDRTNDGPGEGCYKHCFLCVEIADKQMPWDATAVDW
;
A
#
# COMPACT_ATOMS: atom_id res chain seq x y z
N MET A 1 27.23 -53.15 -16.17
CA MET A 1 26.22 -53.61 -15.19
C MET A 1 26.06 -52.51 -14.14
N SER A 2 24.83 -52.00 -14.00
CA SER A 2 24.28 -51.06 -12.99
C SER A 2 25.06 -49.76 -12.72
N SER A 3 24.58 -48.58 -13.13
CA SER A 3 23.35 -47.87 -12.69
C SER A 3 23.27 -47.65 -11.18
N ARG A 4 23.51 -46.40 -10.76
CA ARG A 4 22.56 -45.62 -9.97
C ARG A 4 22.96 -44.15 -9.99
N ALA A 5 22.16 -43.33 -10.68
CA ALA A 5 22.10 -41.90 -10.39
C ALA A 5 21.52 -41.74 -8.97
N PRO A 6 22.04 -40.84 -8.12
CA PRO A 6 21.30 -40.42 -6.95
C PRO A 6 20.30 -39.34 -7.35
N GLU A 7 19.03 -39.72 -7.29
CA GLU A 7 17.84 -38.94 -6.94
C GLU A 7 17.94 -37.41 -7.09
N GLU A 8 17.31 -36.91 -8.16
CA GLU A 8 16.63 -35.62 -8.12
C GLU A 8 15.50 -35.68 -7.08
N ALA A 9 15.57 -34.83 -6.05
CA ALA A 9 14.49 -34.06 -5.45
C ALA A 9 14.98 -33.58 -4.08
N ASP A 10 15.23 -32.29 -3.93
CA ASP A 10 15.23 -31.64 -2.62
C ASP A 10 13.80 -31.12 -2.39
N PRO A 11 12.91 -31.85 -1.68
CA PRO A 11 11.61 -31.31 -1.35
C PRO A 11 11.81 -30.22 -0.29
N ARG A 12 11.48 -28.97 -0.62
CA ARG A 12 11.42 -27.87 0.35
C ARG A 12 10.65 -28.36 1.58
N ASN A 13 11.26 -28.25 2.76
CA ASN A 13 10.65 -28.72 4.01
C ASN A 13 9.21 -28.18 4.16
N PRO A 14 8.25 -28.99 4.65
CA PRO A 14 6.89 -28.53 4.86
C PRO A 14 6.83 -27.32 5.80
N ILE A 15 6.03 -26.31 5.44
CA ILE A 15 5.75 -25.15 6.29
C ILE A 15 4.52 -25.47 7.12
N VAL A 16 4.71 -25.58 8.44
CA VAL A 16 3.65 -25.96 9.38
C VAL A 16 3.08 -24.72 10.07
N PHE A 17 1.77 -24.53 9.94
CA PHE A 17 1.02 -23.58 10.75
C PHE A 17 0.50 -24.29 11.99
N ILE A 18 0.88 -23.79 13.15
CA ILE A 18 0.60 -24.37 14.47
C ILE A 18 -0.58 -23.63 15.07
N PHE A 19 -1.56 -24.37 15.57
CA PHE A 19 -2.67 -23.88 16.37
C PHE A 19 -2.66 -24.67 17.71
N PRO A 20 -2.47 -24.02 18.87
CA PRO A 20 -2.24 -24.72 20.13
C PRO A 20 -3.34 -25.75 20.46
N GLY A 21 -2.93 -26.99 20.76
CA GLY A 21 -3.84 -28.07 21.13
C GLY A 21 -4.51 -28.80 19.96
N HIS A 22 -4.15 -28.46 18.71
CA HIS A 22 -4.68 -29.10 17.51
C HIS A 22 -3.55 -29.56 16.58
N GLU A 23 -3.75 -30.71 15.95
CA GLU A 23 -2.86 -31.19 14.89
C GLU A 23 -3.39 -30.71 13.51
N PRO A 24 -2.51 -30.34 12.58
CA PRO A 24 -2.92 -29.99 11.22
C PRO A 24 -3.63 -31.15 10.53
N ASP A 25 -4.83 -30.91 10.01
CA ASP A 25 -5.66 -31.91 9.33
C ASP A 25 -5.76 -31.68 7.81
N VAL A 26 -5.08 -30.64 7.29
CA VAL A 26 -5.03 -30.29 5.87
C VAL A 26 -3.59 -30.23 5.40
N ARG A 27 -3.31 -30.92 4.29
CA ARG A 27 -2.10 -30.79 3.50
C ARG A 27 -2.42 -30.04 2.20
N LEU A 28 -1.71 -28.94 1.94
CA LEU A 28 -1.79 -28.18 0.70
C LEU A 28 -0.45 -28.24 -0.01
N MET A 29 -0.41 -28.72 -1.24
CA MET A 29 0.75 -28.65 -2.11
C MET A 29 0.56 -27.49 -3.08
N VAL A 30 1.21 -26.36 -2.78
CA VAL A 30 1.15 -25.15 -3.63
C VAL A 30 2.41 -25.15 -4.49
N PHE A 31 2.25 -25.52 -5.76
CA PHE A 31 3.35 -25.85 -6.67
C PHE A 31 4.31 -26.86 -6.05
N LYS A 32 5.54 -26.44 -5.71
CA LYS A 32 6.59 -27.26 -5.11
C LYS A 32 6.71 -27.07 -3.58
N GLN A 33 5.85 -26.25 -2.97
CA GLN A 33 5.88 -25.96 -1.54
C GLN A 33 4.72 -26.64 -0.81
N GLU A 34 5.07 -27.43 0.20
CA GLU A 34 4.10 -28.09 1.07
C GLU A 34 3.73 -27.22 2.28
N PHE A 35 2.43 -27.15 2.60
CA PHE A 35 1.87 -26.49 3.77
C PHE A 35 1.00 -27.44 4.58
N HIS A 36 1.18 -27.43 5.90
CA HIS A 36 0.32 -28.14 6.86
C HIS A 36 -0.49 -27.13 7.65
N VAL A 37 -1.82 -27.23 7.55
CA VAL A 37 -2.77 -26.26 8.13
C VAL A 37 -4.00 -26.96 8.71
N HIS A 38 -4.85 -26.18 9.37
CA HIS A 38 -6.08 -26.61 10.01
C HIS A 38 -7.30 -26.20 9.18
N SER A 39 -8.18 -27.15 8.89
CA SER A 39 -9.41 -26.95 8.14
C SER A 39 -10.34 -25.93 8.82
N PHE A 40 -10.38 -25.95 10.16
CA PHE A 40 -11.16 -25.00 10.95
C PHE A 40 -10.79 -23.55 10.62
N THR A 41 -9.50 -23.20 10.66
CA THR A 41 -9.01 -21.84 10.38
C THR A 41 -9.31 -21.43 8.93
N LEU A 42 -9.11 -22.33 7.96
CA LEU A 42 -9.43 -22.05 6.55
C LEU A 42 -10.92 -21.75 6.37
N LYS A 43 -11.83 -22.54 6.94
CA LYS A 43 -13.29 -22.36 6.83
C LYS A 43 -13.80 -21.11 7.56
N GLU A 44 -13.14 -20.74 8.65
CA GLU A 44 -13.45 -19.52 9.40
C GLU A 44 -13.12 -18.28 8.55
N ARG A 45 -11.94 -18.26 7.92
CA ARG A 45 -11.37 -17.08 7.26
C ARG A 45 -11.58 -16.99 5.74
N SER A 46 -12.19 -18.00 5.14
CA SER A 46 -12.46 -18.05 3.70
C SER A 46 -13.81 -18.70 3.42
N VAL A 47 -14.66 -17.98 2.67
CA VAL A 47 -15.94 -18.51 2.20
C VAL A 47 -15.73 -19.67 1.22
N TYR A 48 -14.67 -19.60 0.40
CA TYR A 48 -14.27 -20.66 -0.50
C TYR A 48 -14.03 -21.98 0.26
N PHE A 49 -13.12 -21.97 1.24
CA PHE A 49 -12.78 -23.20 1.96
C PHE A 49 -13.95 -23.74 2.79
N ARG A 50 -14.82 -22.86 3.31
CA ARG A 50 -16.08 -23.23 3.97
C ARG A 50 -17.00 -24.03 3.06
N LYS A 51 -17.08 -23.65 1.78
CA LYS A 51 -17.95 -24.30 0.79
C LYS A 51 -17.34 -25.58 0.23
N PHE A 52 -16.04 -25.58 -0.06
CA PHE A 52 -15.43 -26.63 -0.88
C PHE A 52 -14.72 -27.74 -0.10
N LEU A 53 -14.18 -27.47 1.10
CA LEU A 53 -13.44 -28.51 1.84
C LEU A 53 -14.32 -29.73 2.16
N ASP A 54 -15.58 -29.51 2.57
CA ASP A 54 -16.51 -30.59 2.91
C ASP A 54 -17.42 -31.03 1.76
N SER A 55 -17.21 -30.49 0.54
CA SER A 55 -18.10 -30.80 -0.58
C SER A 55 -18.14 -32.32 -0.83
N PRO A 56 -19.34 -32.92 -0.97
CA PRO A 56 -19.49 -34.36 -1.21
C PRO A 56 -18.69 -34.83 -2.42
N ASP A 57 -18.62 -33.97 -3.44
CA ASP A 57 -17.90 -34.24 -4.68
C ASP A 57 -16.39 -34.45 -4.44
N LYS A 58 -15.84 -33.98 -3.31
CA LYS A 58 -14.40 -34.06 -2.99
C LYS A 58 -14.06 -35.19 -2.02
N GLN A 59 -15.03 -36.01 -1.60
CA GLN A 59 -14.86 -37.09 -0.62
C GLN A 59 -14.53 -38.47 -1.21
N ASP A 60 -14.18 -38.56 -2.49
CA ASP A 60 -13.95 -39.85 -3.12
C ASP A 60 -12.51 -40.36 -2.98
N THR A 61 -12.43 -41.50 -2.27
CA THR A 61 -11.29 -42.44 -2.08
C THR A 61 -10.14 -41.98 -1.17
N PRO A 62 -9.86 -42.71 -0.05
CA PRO A 62 -8.66 -42.49 0.75
C PRO A 62 -7.42 -42.83 -0.08
N VAL A 63 -6.51 -41.87 -0.21
CA VAL A 63 -5.17 -42.12 -0.74
C VAL A 63 -4.39 -42.86 0.35
N LEU A 64 -3.79 -44.02 0.05
CA LEU A 64 -3.13 -44.88 1.05
C LEU A 64 -2.00 -44.16 1.83
N ASP A 65 -1.35 -43.15 1.23
CA ASP A 65 -0.29 -42.34 1.85
C ASP A 65 -0.81 -41.11 2.64
N SER A 66 -2.13 -40.87 2.67
CA SER A 66 -2.73 -39.69 3.32
C SER A 66 -3.36 -39.96 4.68
N ALA A 67 -3.04 -41.09 5.34
CA ALA A 67 -3.68 -41.48 6.60
C ALA A 67 -3.57 -40.43 7.73
N LEU A 68 -2.63 -39.49 7.61
CA LEU A 68 -2.40 -38.40 8.58
C LEU A 68 -3.27 -37.15 8.34
N PHE A 69 -3.71 -36.89 7.10
CA PHE A 69 -4.43 -35.66 6.76
C PHE A 69 -5.84 -35.97 6.27
N ARG A 70 -6.83 -35.28 6.84
CA ARG A 70 -8.23 -35.38 6.44
C ARG A 70 -8.46 -34.79 5.05
N TYR A 71 -7.72 -33.74 4.70
CA TYR A 71 -7.83 -33.05 3.42
C TYR A 71 -6.45 -32.97 2.75
N ASN A 72 -6.38 -33.31 1.47
CA ASN A 72 -5.14 -33.27 0.70
C ASN A 72 -5.41 -32.61 -0.65
N TYR A 73 -4.77 -31.46 -0.90
CA TYR A 73 -4.98 -30.63 -2.08
C TYR A 73 -3.66 -30.36 -2.79
N SER A 74 -3.72 -30.23 -4.11
CA SER A 74 -2.58 -29.87 -4.96
C SER A 74 -2.97 -28.76 -5.92
N THR A 75 -1.98 -27.96 -6.31
CA THR A 75 -2.13 -26.98 -7.39
C THR A 75 -2.60 -27.65 -8.68
N VAL A 76 -3.52 -26.97 -9.34
CA VAL A 76 -3.91 -27.20 -10.74
C VAL A 76 -3.76 -25.85 -11.45
N VAL A 77 -3.17 -25.86 -12.64
CA VAL A 77 -2.99 -24.69 -13.49
C VAL A 77 -3.91 -24.85 -14.70
N ASP A 78 -4.74 -23.86 -14.95
CA ASP A 78 -5.67 -23.77 -16.08
C ASP A 78 -4.94 -23.29 -17.35
N GLU A 79 -5.58 -23.44 -18.51
CA GLU A 79 -4.98 -23.11 -19.82
C GLU A 79 -4.57 -21.62 -19.95
N ASP A 80 -5.17 -20.74 -19.16
CA ASP A 80 -4.89 -19.31 -19.14
C ASP A 80 -3.76 -18.92 -18.16
N GLY A 81 -3.14 -19.90 -17.49
CA GLY A 81 -2.09 -19.69 -16.49
C GLY A 81 -2.61 -19.38 -15.10
N THR A 82 -3.93 -19.24 -14.91
CA THR A 82 -4.54 -19.12 -13.58
C THR A 82 -4.39 -20.45 -12.84
N TRP A 83 -4.24 -20.39 -11.52
CA TRP A 83 -4.10 -21.60 -10.71
C TRP A 83 -5.03 -21.63 -9.51
N GLY A 84 -5.33 -22.83 -9.05
CA GLY A 84 -6.13 -23.07 -7.86
C GLY A 84 -5.79 -24.39 -7.19
N LEU A 85 -6.38 -24.63 -6.01
CA LEU A 85 -6.23 -25.88 -5.27
C LEU A 85 -7.37 -26.85 -5.60
N GLU A 86 -7.01 -28.08 -5.97
CA GLU A 86 -7.97 -29.18 -6.14
C GLU A 86 -7.58 -30.40 -5.29
N SER A 87 -8.57 -31.20 -4.90
CA SER A 87 -8.33 -32.45 -4.18
C SER A 87 -7.38 -33.34 -4.98
N VAL A 88 -6.37 -33.93 -4.32
CA VAL A 88 -5.38 -34.82 -4.96
C VAL A 88 -6.04 -35.99 -5.70
N ALA A 89 -7.23 -36.42 -5.27
CA ALA A 89 -7.99 -37.47 -5.96
C ALA A 89 -8.48 -37.06 -7.37
N LYS A 90 -8.59 -35.75 -7.63
CA LYS A 90 -9.08 -35.19 -8.90
C LYS A 90 -8.03 -34.35 -9.64
N ALA A 91 -7.01 -33.87 -8.94
CA ALA A 91 -5.98 -33.04 -9.52
C ALA A 91 -5.16 -33.85 -10.56
N PRO A 92 -5.01 -33.35 -11.79
CA PRO A 92 -4.03 -33.92 -12.71
C PRO A 92 -2.62 -33.80 -12.09
N LEU A 93 -1.71 -34.67 -12.52
CA LEU A 93 -0.30 -34.54 -12.14
C LEU A 93 0.23 -33.21 -12.67
N LEU A 94 0.72 -32.36 -11.77
CA LEU A 94 1.33 -31.09 -12.12
C LEU A 94 2.63 -31.36 -12.90
N THR A 95 2.68 -31.01 -14.19
CA THR A 95 3.88 -31.18 -15.02
C THR A 95 4.73 -29.91 -15.06
N GLU A 96 6.02 -30.04 -15.40
CA GLU A 96 6.90 -28.87 -15.57
C GLU A 96 6.39 -27.92 -16.68
N GLU A 97 5.69 -28.43 -17.70
CA GLU A 97 5.04 -27.57 -18.70
C GLU A 97 3.91 -26.73 -18.09
N MET A 98 3.04 -27.32 -17.24
CA MET A 98 1.98 -26.59 -16.54
C MET A 98 2.55 -25.54 -15.58
N ILE A 99 3.67 -25.90 -14.92
CA ILE A 99 4.38 -24.99 -14.02
C ILE A 99 4.96 -23.80 -14.78
N SER A 100 5.50 -24.03 -15.98
CA SER A 100 6.07 -22.97 -16.82
C SER A 100 5.04 -21.96 -17.37
N GLN A 101 3.74 -22.26 -17.25
CA GLN A 101 2.66 -21.34 -17.60
C GLN A 101 2.37 -20.32 -16.50
N ALA A 102 2.74 -20.61 -15.24
CA ALA A 102 2.65 -19.63 -14.17
C ALA A 102 3.81 -18.64 -14.28
N GLU A 103 3.51 -17.35 -14.46
CA GLU A 103 4.51 -16.31 -14.73
C GLU A 103 5.52 -16.14 -13.59
N ASP A 104 5.08 -16.22 -12.33
CA ASP A 104 5.93 -16.08 -11.13
C ASP A 104 5.54 -17.08 -10.03
N MET A 105 6.00 -18.33 -10.18
CA MET A 105 5.72 -19.39 -9.21
C MET A 105 6.17 -19.02 -7.77
N GLU A 106 7.32 -18.36 -7.63
CA GLU A 106 7.85 -18.04 -6.29
C GLU A 106 7.02 -16.94 -5.63
N GLY A 107 6.61 -15.91 -6.39
CA GLY A 107 5.67 -14.89 -5.95
C GLY A 107 4.30 -15.47 -5.57
N GLU A 108 3.76 -16.40 -6.36
CA GLU A 108 2.48 -17.07 -6.06
C GLU A 108 2.54 -17.91 -4.77
N VAL A 109 3.62 -18.66 -4.57
CA VAL A 109 3.85 -19.44 -3.34
C VAL A 109 3.98 -18.51 -2.13
N GLU A 110 4.73 -17.41 -2.27
CA GLU A 110 4.90 -16.43 -1.20
C GLU A 110 3.59 -15.70 -0.89
N GLY A 111 2.84 -15.27 -1.91
CA GLY A 111 1.52 -14.64 -1.74
C GLY A 111 0.53 -15.58 -1.04
N PHE A 112 0.54 -16.88 -1.37
CA PHE A 112 -0.29 -17.86 -0.67
C PHE A 112 0.18 -18.07 0.78
N ARG A 113 1.50 -18.12 1.02
CA ARG A 113 2.07 -18.17 2.38
C ARG A 113 1.62 -16.96 3.21
N GLN A 114 1.59 -15.77 2.62
CA GLN A 114 1.13 -14.54 3.27
C GLN A 114 -0.36 -14.57 3.57
N LEU A 115 -1.18 -15.08 2.65
CA LEU A 115 -2.60 -15.32 2.94
C LEU A 115 -2.78 -16.25 4.15
N LEU A 116 -2.01 -17.34 4.22
CA LEU A 116 -2.02 -18.22 5.40
C LEU A 116 -1.52 -17.48 6.66
N CYS A 117 -0.51 -16.62 6.56
CA CYS A 117 -0.09 -15.80 7.69
C CYS A 117 -1.23 -14.89 8.18
N ALA A 118 -1.94 -14.22 7.28
CA ALA A 118 -3.11 -13.41 7.62
C ALA A 118 -4.21 -14.26 8.31
N MET A 119 -4.54 -15.44 7.76
CA MET A 119 -5.54 -16.35 8.35
C MET A 119 -5.19 -16.81 9.77
N TYR A 120 -3.90 -16.97 10.07
CA TYR A 120 -3.40 -17.37 11.39
C TYR A 120 -2.98 -16.20 12.27
N SER A 121 -3.18 -14.95 11.82
CA SER A 121 -2.69 -13.75 12.49
C SER A 121 -1.19 -13.82 12.83
N ARG A 122 -0.40 -14.41 11.93
CA ARG A 122 1.06 -14.44 12.00
C ARG A 122 1.63 -13.22 11.27
N PRO A 123 2.74 -12.64 11.76
CA PRO A 123 3.42 -11.55 11.06
C PRO A 123 3.85 -11.97 9.64
N TYR A 124 3.67 -11.06 8.69
CA TYR A 124 4.21 -11.14 7.34
C TYR A 124 4.57 -9.72 6.88
N THR A 125 5.33 -9.62 5.79
CA THR A 125 5.80 -8.33 5.28
C THR A 125 5.64 -8.32 3.77
N ILE A 126 4.98 -7.30 3.26
CA ILE A 126 4.89 -7.02 1.83
C ILE A 126 6.16 -6.31 1.40
N LYS A 127 6.82 -6.68 0.31
CA LYS A 127 8.09 -6.05 -0.11
C LYS A 127 7.95 -5.18 -1.34
N SER A 128 6.96 -5.46 -2.19
CA SER A 128 6.72 -4.73 -3.42
C SER A 128 5.23 -4.61 -3.76
N VAL A 129 4.93 -3.78 -4.78
CA VAL A 129 3.57 -3.61 -5.30
C VAL A 129 3.05 -4.90 -5.92
N GLU A 130 3.94 -5.63 -6.60
CA GLU A 130 3.64 -6.91 -7.22
C GLU A 130 3.22 -7.93 -6.17
N GLU A 131 3.98 -8.05 -5.08
CA GLU A 131 3.66 -8.96 -3.97
C GLU A 131 2.31 -8.61 -3.30
N LEU A 132 2.03 -7.31 -3.12
CA LEU A 132 0.73 -6.86 -2.62
C LEU A 132 -0.41 -7.22 -3.58
N SER A 133 -0.18 -7.06 -4.89
CA SER A 133 -1.14 -7.41 -5.93
C SER A 133 -1.42 -8.91 -5.95
N THR A 134 -0.37 -9.73 -5.92
CA THR A 134 -0.49 -11.20 -5.88
C THR A 134 -1.25 -11.66 -4.64
N LEU A 135 -0.90 -11.18 -3.44
CA LEU A 135 -1.65 -11.47 -2.21
C LEU A 135 -3.13 -11.09 -2.35
N THR A 136 -3.42 -9.93 -2.94
CA THR A 136 -4.80 -9.45 -3.13
C THR A 136 -5.57 -10.34 -4.10
N GLN A 137 -4.95 -10.76 -5.21
CA GLN A 137 -5.57 -11.65 -6.19
C GLN A 137 -5.86 -13.04 -5.60
N ILE A 138 -4.89 -13.61 -4.88
CA ILE A 138 -5.07 -14.90 -4.19
C ILE A 138 -6.19 -14.78 -3.13
N ALA A 139 -6.20 -13.70 -2.35
CA ALA A 139 -7.23 -13.47 -1.34
C ALA A 139 -8.62 -13.27 -1.96
N ASP A 140 -8.72 -12.62 -3.11
CA ASP A 140 -9.98 -12.50 -3.86
C ASP A 140 -10.48 -13.86 -4.34
N PHE A 141 -9.61 -14.64 -4.98
CA PHE A 141 -9.93 -15.98 -5.48
C PHE A 141 -10.42 -16.91 -4.36
N TYR A 142 -9.72 -16.92 -3.22
CA TYR A 142 -10.10 -17.72 -2.06
C TYR A 142 -11.13 -17.03 -1.15
N CYS A 143 -11.75 -15.92 -1.59
CA CYS A 143 -12.78 -15.19 -0.84
C CYS A 143 -12.37 -14.89 0.61
N ALA A 144 -11.20 -14.26 0.76
CA ALA A 144 -10.49 -14.01 2.02
C ALA A 144 -9.91 -12.57 2.09
N LEU A 145 -10.38 -11.64 1.25
CA LEU A 145 -9.99 -10.23 1.32
C LEU A 145 -10.16 -9.61 2.73
N PRO A 146 -11.24 -9.90 3.49
CA PRO A 146 -11.42 -9.27 4.81
C PRO A 146 -10.31 -9.59 5.81
N ILE A 147 -9.77 -10.81 5.82
CA ILE A 147 -8.69 -11.14 6.77
C ILE A 147 -7.36 -10.51 6.38
N VAL A 148 -7.09 -10.37 5.08
CA VAL A 148 -5.93 -9.62 4.58
C VAL A 148 -6.07 -8.15 4.94
N SER A 149 -7.24 -7.55 4.71
CA SER A 149 -7.54 -6.16 5.07
C SER A 149 -7.22 -5.83 6.53
N VAL A 150 -7.67 -6.69 7.45
CA VAL A 150 -7.48 -6.52 8.90
C VAL A 150 -6.00 -6.58 9.29
N THR A 151 -5.21 -7.43 8.64
CA THR A 151 -3.79 -7.66 8.99
C THR A 151 -2.81 -6.81 8.16
N LEU A 152 -3.31 -6.13 7.12
CA LEU A 152 -2.48 -5.41 6.16
C LEU A 152 -1.69 -4.26 6.79
N THR A 153 -2.29 -3.51 7.72
CA THR A 153 -1.60 -2.36 8.35
C THR A 153 -0.32 -2.80 9.05
N ASP A 154 -0.37 -3.90 9.79
CA ASP A 154 0.81 -4.46 10.46
C ASP A 154 1.84 -4.98 9.45
N ALA A 155 1.36 -5.60 8.36
CA ALA A 155 2.23 -6.10 7.29
C ALA A 155 2.92 -4.99 6.48
N LEU A 156 2.33 -3.79 6.46
CA LEU A 156 2.87 -2.60 5.82
C LEU A 156 3.72 -1.74 6.75
N PHE A 157 3.55 -1.85 8.08
CA PHE A 157 4.21 -0.96 9.02
C PHE A 157 5.73 -0.95 8.81
N ASP A 158 6.41 -2.10 8.85
CA ASP A 158 7.86 -2.21 8.61
C ASP A 158 8.21 -2.69 7.18
N SER A 159 7.31 -2.43 6.23
CA SER A 159 7.46 -2.88 4.85
C SER A 159 8.50 -2.06 4.07
N PRO A 160 9.35 -2.70 3.26
CA PRO A 160 10.25 -1.98 2.37
C PRO A 160 9.55 -1.35 1.15
N ILE A 161 8.24 -1.57 0.96
CA ILE A 161 7.49 -0.98 -0.15
C ILE A 161 7.49 0.56 -0.12
N PHE A 162 7.60 1.14 1.08
CA PHE A 162 7.69 2.58 1.33
C PHE A 162 9.10 3.06 1.72
N LEU A 163 10.12 2.19 1.60
CA LEU A 163 11.50 2.60 1.86
C LEU A 163 12.06 3.41 0.71
N LYS A 164 13.00 4.30 1.07
CA LYS A 164 13.89 4.95 0.12
C LYS A 164 14.73 3.89 -0.58
N ARG A 165 14.40 3.55 -1.82
CA ARG A 165 15.20 2.63 -2.63
C ARG A 165 16.55 3.29 -2.96
N GLU A 166 17.64 2.73 -2.44
CA GLU A 166 18.99 3.21 -2.72
C GLU A 166 19.42 2.77 -4.13
N ASN A 167 19.26 3.64 -5.13
CA ASN A 167 19.95 3.41 -6.41
C ASN A 167 21.42 3.79 -6.26
N GLY A 168 22.31 2.81 -6.44
CA GLY A 168 23.77 2.97 -6.40
C GLY A 168 24.35 3.90 -7.49
N ASN A 169 23.51 4.46 -8.36
CA ASN A 169 23.91 5.41 -9.39
C ASN A 169 23.15 6.73 -9.18
N SER A 170 23.86 7.72 -8.64
CA SER A 170 23.41 9.09 -8.45
C SER A 170 22.94 9.73 -9.75
N THR A 171 21.62 9.86 -9.92
CA THR A 171 20.89 11.14 -10.10
C THR A 171 19.39 10.84 -10.09
N ALA A 172 18.71 11.20 -9.00
CA ALA A 172 17.25 11.21 -8.82
C ALA A 172 16.53 9.85 -8.84
N TYR A 173 16.26 9.30 -7.64
CA TYR A 173 14.96 8.71 -7.41
C TYR A 173 13.97 9.87 -7.50
N THR A 174 13.27 10.02 -8.61
CA THR A 174 12.22 11.02 -8.69
C THR A 174 11.00 10.45 -7.98
N LYS A 175 10.42 11.26 -7.10
CA LYS A 175 9.02 11.26 -6.64
C LYS A 175 8.03 10.52 -7.56
N ASP A 176 8.27 10.56 -8.87
CA ASP A 176 7.56 9.89 -9.94
C ASP A 176 7.37 8.38 -9.69
N GLN A 177 8.38 7.61 -9.27
CA GLN A 177 8.21 6.14 -9.16
C GLN A 177 7.27 5.73 -8.02
N LEU A 178 7.40 6.34 -6.83
CA LEU A 178 6.50 6.01 -5.71
C LEU A 178 5.06 6.46 -6.03
N ALA A 179 4.91 7.56 -6.75
CA ALA A 179 3.61 8.03 -7.19
C ALA A 179 3.00 7.15 -8.30
N GLU A 180 3.82 6.63 -9.22
CA GLU A 180 3.46 5.60 -10.21
C GLU A 180 3.02 4.29 -9.53
N ASP A 181 3.78 3.85 -8.52
CA ASP A 181 3.43 2.70 -7.70
C ASP A 181 2.07 2.97 -7.00
N CYS A 182 1.87 4.17 -6.45
CA CYS A 182 0.61 4.59 -5.81
C CYS A 182 -0.60 4.66 -6.77
N ASP A 183 -0.42 5.01 -8.05
CA ASP A 183 -1.48 4.97 -9.08
C ASP A 183 -2.05 3.56 -9.25
N SER A 184 -1.22 2.53 -9.11
CA SER A 184 -1.68 1.14 -9.14
C SER A 184 -2.16 0.67 -7.76
N MET A 185 -1.44 0.99 -6.68
CA MET A 185 -1.74 0.56 -5.33
C MET A 185 -3.06 1.12 -4.79
N ILE A 186 -3.53 2.28 -5.25
CA ILE A 186 -4.80 2.86 -4.77
C ILE A 186 -6.01 1.95 -5.07
N PHE A 187 -5.99 1.24 -6.19
CA PHE A 187 -7.02 0.25 -6.52
C PHE A 187 -6.93 -1.01 -5.66
N ILE A 188 -5.70 -1.42 -5.30
CA ILE A 188 -5.49 -2.51 -4.35
C ILE A 188 -6.00 -2.10 -2.97
N ALA A 189 -5.71 -0.88 -2.54
CA ALA A 189 -6.20 -0.32 -1.29
C ALA A 189 -7.73 -0.26 -1.25
N GLN A 190 -8.37 0.13 -2.36
CA GLN A 190 -9.82 0.11 -2.51
C GLN A 190 -10.37 -1.32 -2.41
N LYS A 191 -9.76 -2.27 -3.15
CA LYS A 191 -10.20 -3.67 -3.15
C LYS A 191 -10.07 -4.31 -1.77
N LEU A 192 -8.99 -4.03 -1.05
CA LEU A 192 -8.77 -4.48 0.33
C LEU A 192 -9.46 -3.60 1.37
N ARG A 193 -10.15 -2.52 0.96
CA ARG A 193 -10.76 -1.52 1.86
C ARG A 193 -9.82 -1.01 2.97
N SER A 194 -8.54 -0.89 2.64
CA SER A 194 -7.52 -0.42 3.59
C SER A 194 -7.48 1.11 3.58
N SER A 195 -8.07 1.71 4.60
CA SER A 195 -8.14 3.17 4.73
C SER A 195 -6.76 3.80 4.94
N VAL A 196 -5.85 3.11 5.63
CA VAL A 196 -4.46 3.56 5.84
C VAL A 196 -3.71 3.59 4.51
N LEU A 197 -3.73 2.48 3.76
CA LEU A 197 -3.05 2.40 2.47
C LEU A 197 -3.64 3.38 1.45
N PHE A 198 -4.98 3.52 1.44
CA PHE A 198 -5.65 4.42 0.50
C PHE A 198 -5.25 5.88 0.74
N ARG A 199 -5.19 6.32 2.00
CA ARG A 199 -4.70 7.66 2.38
C ARG A 199 -3.26 7.87 1.94
N GLU A 200 -2.40 6.89 2.21
CA GLU A 200 -0.99 6.94 1.81
C GLU A 200 -0.85 7.16 0.30
N CYS A 201 -1.55 6.36 -0.51
CA CYS A 201 -1.55 6.49 -1.96
C CYS A 201 -2.09 7.85 -2.42
N LEU A 202 -3.22 8.31 -1.86
CA LEU A 202 -3.83 9.58 -2.22
C LEU A 202 -2.88 10.76 -1.92
N ILE A 203 -2.22 10.76 -0.76
CA ILE A 203 -1.26 11.81 -0.39
C ILE A 203 -0.09 11.82 -1.39
N HIS A 204 0.47 10.66 -1.76
CA HIS A 204 1.56 10.61 -2.75
C HIS A 204 1.16 11.07 -4.15
N ILE A 205 -0.07 10.75 -4.59
CA ILE A 205 -0.60 11.21 -5.87
C ILE A 205 -0.81 12.74 -5.82
N VAL A 206 -1.47 13.27 -4.79
CA VAL A 206 -1.76 14.70 -4.67
C VAL A 206 -0.49 15.52 -4.38
N ALA A 207 0.51 14.94 -3.72
CA ALA A 207 1.83 15.55 -3.56
C ALA A 207 2.51 15.88 -4.91
N ASN A 208 2.09 15.21 -6.01
CA ASN A 208 2.45 15.55 -7.38
C ASN A 208 1.67 16.70 -7.99
N TRP A 209 1.05 17.55 -7.17
CA TRP A 209 0.34 18.78 -7.53
C TRP A 209 0.95 19.59 -8.68
N LYS A 210 2.28 19.74 -8.72
CA LYS A 210 2.94 20.53 -9.78
C LYS A 210 2.70 20.03 -11.19
N ASP A 211 2.45 18.74 -11.30
CA ASP A 211 2.22 18.01 -12.53
C ASP A 211 0.71 17.77 -12.74
N LYS A 212 -0.16 18.60 -12.13
CA LYS A 212 -1.62 18.50 -12.24
C LYS A 212 -2.12 18.54 -13.69
N ASP A 213 -1.47 19.31 -14.55
CA ASP A 213 -1.84 19.40 -15.97
C ASP A 213 -1.15 18.32 -16.82
N THR A 214 -0.04 17.76 -16.33
CA THR A 214 0.78 16.74 -17.00
C THR A 214 0.48 15.34 -16.52
N PHE A 215 -0.61 15.15 -15.75
CA PHE A 215 -1.06 13.91 -15.12
C PHE A 215 -0.75 12.66 -15.97
N LYS A 216 0.29 11.93 -15.55
CA LYS A 216 0.80 10.73 -16.25
C LYS A 216 0.09 9.43 -15.85
N PHE A 217 -0.80 9.49 -14.86
CA PHE A 217 -1.44 8.33 -14.27
C PHE A 217 -2.67 7.90 -15.09
N HIS A 218 -2.44 7.00 -16.03
CA HIS A 218 -3.47 6.55 -16.97
C HIS A 218 -4.59 5.74 -16.29
N ARG A 219 -4.32 5.04 -15.17
CA ARG A 219 -5.34 4.18 -14.53
C ARG A 219 -6.34 5.00 -13.74
N THR A 220 -5.86 5.80 -12.78
CA THR A 220 -6.72 6.66 -11.94
C THR A 220 -7.56 7.65 -12.74
N ARG A 221 -7.04 8.20 -13.84
CA ARG A 221 -7.77 9.13 -14.72
C ARG A 221 -9.04 8.52 -15.35
N ASN A 222 -9.07 7.20 -15.54
CA ASN A 222 -10.19 6.52 -16.18
C ASN A 222 -11.26 6.04 -15.17
N ASP A 223 -11.00 6.17 -13.86
CA ASP A 223 -11.96 5.83 -12.81
C ASP A 223 -12.59 7.11 -12.25
N GLU A 224 -13.89 7.31 -12.49
CA GLU A 224 -14.59 8.54 -12.09
C GLU A 224 -14.58 8.79 -10.58
N ILE A 225 -14.64 7.72 -9.77
CA ILE A 225 -14.68 7.83 -8.31
C ILE A 225 -13.29 8.24 -7.80
N ILE A 226 -12.26 7.52 -8.23
CA ILE A 226 -10.90 7.79 -7.78
C ILE A 226 -10.40 9.13 -8.34
N SER A 227 -10.68 9.45 -9.61
CA SER A 227 -10.37 10.75 -10.20
C SER A 227 -11.04 11.89 -9.43
N GLY A 228 -12.32 11.74 -9.07
CA GLY A 228 -13.04 12.73 -8.28
C GLY A 228 -12.43 12.96 -6.89
N LEU A 229 -11.92 11.91 -6.24
CA LEU A 229 -11.22 12.03 -4.95
C LEU A 229 -9.85 12.71 -5.09
N ILE A 230 -9.11 12.41 -6.16
CA ILE A 230 -7.83 13.06 -6.47
C ILE A 230 -8.05 14.55 -6.76
N GLU A 231 -9.04 14.88 -7.59
CA GLU A 231 -9.43 16.26 -7.90
C GLU A 231 -9.86 17.03 -6.64
N ALA A 232 -10.63 16.39 -5.74
CA ALA A 232 -10.99 16.98 -4.47
C ALA A 232 -9.78 17.23 -3.56
N GLY A 233 -8.82 16.29 -3.51
CA GLY A 233 -7.57 16.47 -2.77
C GLY A 233 -6.71 17.60 -3.34
N PHE A 234 -6.70 17.74 -4.66
CA PHE A 234 -6.10 18.88 -5.34
C PHE A 234 -6.77 20.20 -4.95
N SER A 235 -8.09 20.31 -5.11
CA SER A 235 -8.82 21.51 -4.73
C SER A 235 -8.61 21.88 -3.26
N GLN A 236 -8.58 20.90 -2.35
CA GLN A 236 -8.26 21.12 -0.94
C GLN A 236 -6.87 21.76 -0.78
N LEU A 237 -5.85 21.24 -1.46
CA LEU A 237 -4.49 21.78 -1.37
C LEU A 237 -4.40 23.20 -1.96
N ASP A 238 -5.04 23.45 -3.10
CA ASP A 238 -5.14 24.78 -3.71
C ASP A 238 -5.75 25.80 -2.75
N GLU A 239 -6.90 25.47 -2.17
CA GLU A 239 -7.61 26.33 -1.22
C GLU A 239 -6.75 26.67 0.00
N MET A 240 -6.00 25.68 0.53
CA MET A 240 -5.08 25.91 1.64
C MET A 240 -3.95 26.87 1.24
N ILE A 241 -3.34 26.67 0.06
CA ILE A 241 -2.24 27.53 -0.41
C ILE A 241 -2.74 28.95 -0.65
N ASP A 242 -3.88 29.11 -1.33
CA ASP A 242 -4.48 30.41 -1.62
C ASP A 242 -4.85 31.15 -0.33
N HIS A 243 -5.45 30.47 0.64
CA HIS A 243 -5.78 31.05 1.93
C HIS A 243 -4.55 31.61 2.66
N VAL A 244 -3.44 30.88 2.65
CA VAL A 244 -2.19 31.32 3.30
C VAL A 244 -1.55 32.47 2.53
N GLN A 245 -1.59 32.45 1.19
CA GLN A 245 -1.08 33.55 0.37
C GLN A 245 -1.86 34.85 0.57
N ASP A 246 -3.18 34.78 0.56
CA ASP A 246 -4.04 35.93 0.82
C ASP A 246 -3.77 36.51 2.20
N THR A 247 -3.65 35.64 3.21
CA THR A 247 -3.32 36.07 4.58
C THR A 247 -1.95 36.75 4.63
N LEU A 248 -0.93 36.15 4.02
CA LEU A 248 0.42 36.72 3.97
C LEU A 248 0.45 38.08 3.27
N TYR A 249 -0.32 38.24 2.19
CA TYR A 249 -0.43 39.49 1.46
C TYR A 249 -1.07 40.59 2.32
N VAL A 250 -2.20 40.29 2.97
CA VAL A 250 -2.88 41.23 3.86
C VAL A 250 -1.95 41.67 4.99
N GLU A 251 -1.29 40.73 5.67
CA GLU A 251 -0.35 41.04 6.75
C GLU A 251 0.85 41.86 6.26
N ALA A 252 1.40 41.56 5.08
CA ALA A 252 2.48 42.35 4.50
C ALA A 252 2.05 43.80 4.20
N VAL A 253 0.81 44.01 3.74
CA VAL A 253 0.25 45.35 3.51
C VAL A 253 -0.01 46.09 4.82
N LEU A 254 -0.55 45.40 5.84
CA LEU A 254 -0.80 46.00 7.16
C LEU A 254 0.51 46.39 7.85
N ALA A 255 1.52 45.51 7.84
CA ALA A 255 2.83 45.76 8.43
C ALA A 255 3.48 47.02 7.84
N LYS A 256 3.43 47.19 6.51
CA LYS A 256 3.94 48.38 5.82
C LYS A 256 3.23 49.68 6.21
N ASN A 257 1.91 49.65 6.41
CA ASN A 257 1.10 50.85 6.60
C ASN A 257 0.90 51.24 8.08
N LEU A 258 0.95 50.27 8.99
CA LEU A 258 0.58 50.46 10.41
C LEU A 258 1.77 50.47 11.37
N LEU A 259 3.01 50.39 10.88
CA LEU A 259 4.23 50.30 11.72
C LEU A 259 4.16 49.13 12.73
N ILE A 260 3.47 48.05 12.37
CA ILE A 260 3.39 46.83 13.17
C ILE A 260 4.75 46.13 13.08
N SER A 261 5.33 45.80 14.25
CA SER A 261 6.66 45.18 14.45
C SER A 261 7.70 45.50 13.36
N PRO A 262 8.66 46.40 13.61
CA PRO A 262 9.72 46.74 12.63
C PRO A 262 10.47 45.52 12.08
N GLU A 263 10.57 44.46 12.90
CA GLU A 263 11.22 43.19 12.57
C GLU A 263 10.38 42.38 11.57
N LEU A 264 9.07 42.24 11.81
CA LEU A 264 8.14 41.57 10.90
C LEU A 264 8.00 42.33 9.57
N THR A 265 7.91 43.67 9.63
CA THR A 265 7.85 44.52 8.42
C THR A 265 9.08 44.35 7.54
N LYS A 266 10.28 44.38 8.13
CA LYS A 266 11.53 44.16 7.40
C LYS A 266 11.60 42.75 6.82
N PHE A 267 11.10 41.77 7.56
CA PHE A 267 11.05 40.37 7.13
C PHE A 267 10.11 40.18 5.94
N LEU A 268 8.85 40.62 6.04
CA LEU A 268 7.86 40.50 4.98
C LEU A 268 8.28 41.24 3.70
N ALA A 269 8.95 42.40 3.83
CA ALA A 269 9.52 43.10 2.68
C ALA A 269 10.66 42.32 1.99
N ALA A 270 11.45 41.55 2.75
CA ALA A 270 12.47 40.67 2.18
C ALA A 270 11.85 39.45 1.50
N VAL A 271 10.82 38.85 2.12
CA VAL A 271 10.05 37.73 1.56
C VAL A 271 9.38 38.13 0.25
N GLU A 272 8.73 39.30 0.19
CA GLU A 272 8.10 39.83 -1.01
C GLU A 272 9.10 39.94 -2.17
N LYS A 273 10.31 40.46 -1.90
CA LYS A 273 11.36 40.63 -2.92
C LYS A 273 11.90 39.30 -3.47
N ASP A 274 11.99 38.27 -2.64
CA ASP A 274 12.41 36.91 -3.03
C ASP A 274 11.28 36.10 -3.70
N SER A 275 10.02 36.34 -3.29
CA SER A 275 8.84 35.58 -3.73
C SER A 275 8.43 35.91 -5.16
N PHE A 276 8.68 37.13 -5.66
CA PHE A 276 8.32 37.49 -7.04
C PHE A 276 9.20 36.84 -8.13
N GLN A 277 10.25 36.10 -7.76
CA GLN A 277 11.07 35.32 -8.71
C GLN A 277 10.74 33.82 -8.75
N ARG A 278 10.00 33.30 -7.76
CA ARG A 278 9.63 31.88 -7.65
C ARG A 278 8.15 31.80 -7.34
N GLU A 279 7.35 31.17 -8.19
CA GLU A 279 5.92 30.97 -7.89
C GLU A 279 5.75 30.32 -6.50
N PRO A 280 5.31 31.08 -5.46
CA PRO A 280 5.30 30.59 -4.08
C PRO A 280 4.31 29.43 -3.92
N LYS A 281 3.28 29.37 -4.79
CA LYS A 281 2.35 28.24 -4.93
C LYS A 281 3.08 26.91 -5.13
N MET A 282 4.24 26.95 -5.79
CA MET A 282 4.94 25.77 -6.24
C MET A 282 6.11 25.38 -5.32
N THR A 283 6.36 26.06 -4.19
CA THR A 283 7.60 25.78 -3.44
C THR A 283 7.35 25.51 -1.96
N VAL A 284 7.22 24.23 -1.60
CA VAL A 284 7.13 23.77 -0.20
C VAL A 284 8.32 24.26 0.63
N ALA A 285 9.53 24.22 0.06
CA ALA A 285 10.73 24.74 0.71
C ALA A 285 10.63 26.24 1.07
N PHE A 286 9.87 27.04 0.30
CA PHE A 286 9.62 28.43 0.64
C PHE A 286 8.73 28.54 1.88
N TRP A 287 7.61 27.82 1.91
CA TRP A 287 6.70 27.82 3.06
C TRP A 287 7.38 27.34 4.34
N LYS A 288 8.23 26.33 4.22
CA LYS A 288 9.03 25.81 5.33
C LYS A 288 10.02 26.84 5.86
N ASP A 289 10.80 27.46 4.99
CA ASP A 289 11.76 28.52 5.36
C ASP A 289 11.04 29.71 6.00
N LEU A 290 9.87 30.09 5.46
CA LEU A 290 9.03 31.14 6.00
C LEU A 290 8.53 30.80 7.42
N SER A 291 8.01 29.59 7.64
CA SER A 291 7.57 29.14 8.98
C SER A 291 8.73 29.15 10.00
N ALA A 292 9.91 28.65 9.60
CA ALA A 292 11.09 28.65 10.46
C ALA A 292 11.55 30.08 10.84
N LYS A 293 11.53 31.01 9.88
CA LYS A 293 11.89 32.40 10.14
C LYS A 293 10.86 33.12 11.01
N LEU A 294 9.56 32.86 10.82
CA LEU A 294 8.51 33.40 11.69
C LEU A 294 8.65 32.91 13.14
N ALA A 295 9.02 31.64 13.34
CA ALA A 295 9.31 31.09 14.65
C ALA A 295 10.52 31.77 15.34
N HIS A 296 11.50 32.24 14.57
CA HIS A 296 12.63 33.01 15.11
C HIS A 296 12.29 34.46 15.44
N VAL A 297 11.41 35.10 14.67
CA VAL A 297 10.93 36.46 14.96
C VAL A 297 10.05 36.46 16.21
N GLY A 298 9.08 35.54 16.26
CA GLY A 298 8.12 35.44 17.35
C GLY A 298 7.19 36.65 17.50
N GLY A 299 6.26 36.57 18.46
CA GLY A 299 5.30 37.63 18.75
C GLY A 299 3.98 37.45 18.01
N GLY A 300 2.93 38.15 18.49
CA GLY A 300 1.53 37.84 18.14
C GLY A 300 1.24 37.71 16.64
N ASP A 301 1.72 38.63 15.82
CA ASP A 301 1.46 38.62 14.37
C ASP A 301 2.29 37.54 13.63
N ALA A 302 3.52 37.29 14.08
CA ALA A 302 4.36 36.23 13.52
C ALA A 302 3.81 34.84 13.90
N ASP A 303 3.35 34.69 15.15
CA ASP A 303 2.70 33.48 15.64
C ASP A 303 1.37 33.23 14.90
N PHE A 304 0.61 34.29 14.62
CA PHE A 304 -0.59 34.21 13.80
C PHE A 304 -0.28 33.71 12.39
N LEU A 305 0.66 34.33 11.68
CA LEU A 305 1.05 33.89 10.33
C LEU A 305 1.56 32.45 10.33
N LYS A 306 2.38 32.08 11.33
CA LYS A 306 2.88 30.73 11.49
C LYS A 306 1.73 29.72 11.65
N SER A 307 0.72 30.05 12.46
CA SER A 307 -0.46 29.19 12.66
C SER A 307 -1.25 28.91 11.38
N LYS A 308 -1.13 29.78 10.36
CA LYS A 308 -1.73 29.61 9.05
C LYS A 308 -0.87 28.78 8.11
N ILE A 309 0.45 28.88 8.21
CA ILE A 309 1.40 28.11 7.38
C ILE A 309 1.55 26.68 7.87
N ASP A 310 1.56 26.45 9.19
CA ASP A 310 1.82 25.12 9.78
C ASP A 310 0.91 24.02 9.21
N PRO A 311 -0.42 24.22 8.99
CA PRO A 311 -1.28 23.23 8.34
C PRO A 311 -0.79 22.76 6.96
N LEU A 312 -0.14 23.62 6.16
CA LEU A 312 0.43 23.23 4.86
C LEU A 312 1.67 22.31 5.01
N LEU A 313 2.32 22.35 6.16
CA LEU A 313 3.57 21.63 6.43
C LEU A 313 3.36 20.39 7.30
N VAL A 314 2.11 19.97 7.49
CA VAL A 314 1.80 18.71 8.16
C VAL A 314 2.18 17.54 7.26
N ASN A 315 2.77 16.50 7.87
CA ASN A 315 2.97 15.20 7.23
C ASN A 315 1.86 14.24 7.70
N ASN A 316 0.93 13.91 6.81
CA ASN A 316 -0.14 12.95 7.08
C ASN A 316 0.21 11.50 6.67
N LEU A 317 1.43 11.25 6.16
CA LEU A 317 1.89 9.90 5.84
C LEU A 317 2.07 9.08 7.12
N VAL A 318 1.62 7.84 7.11
CA VAL A 318 1.69 6.91 8.25
C VAL A 318 2.59 5.73 7.96
N LEU A 319 2.70 5.33 6.70
CA LEU A 319 3.51 4.19 6.27
C LEU A 319 4.89 4.60 5.74
N ASP A 320 5.09 5.88 5.43
CA ASP A 320 6.38 6.41 5.04
C ASP A 320 7.48 6.12 6.07
N ARG A 321 8.61 5.61 5.55
CA ARG A 321 9.80 5.26 6.32
C ARG A 321 11.03 6.06 5.91
N THR A 322 10.88 7.06 5.05
CA THR A 322 12.00 7.89 4.60
C THR A 322 12.56 8.80 5.70
N ASN A 323 11.73 9.12 6.71
CA ASN A 323 11.97 10.15 7.72
C ASN A 323 12.07 11.58 7.13
N ASP A 324 11.69 11.77 5.87
CA ASP A 324 11.67 13.08 5.23
C ASP A 324 10.31 13.76 5.51
N GLY A 325 10.32 15.02 5.95
CA GLY A 325 9.10 15.83 6.04
C GLY A 325 8.82 16.63 4.75
N PRO A 326 7.68 17.35 4.68
CA PRO A 326 7.41 18.26 3.57
C PRO A 326 8.54 19.29 3.44
N GLY A 327 9.09 19.41 2.23
CA GLY A 327 10.24 20.27 1.95
C GLY A 327 11.60 19.65 2.24
N GLU A 328 11.69 18.37 2.60
CA GLU A 328 12.95 17.63 2.87
C GLU A 328 13.14 16.46 1.93
N GLY A 329 14.39 16.03 1.74
CA GLY A 329 14.77 14.82 1.00
C GLY A 329 13.94 14.54 -0.26
N CYS A 330 13.23 13.40 -0.29
CA CYS A 330 12.37 13.01 -1.42
C CYS A 330 11.08 13.86 -1.54
N TYR A 331 10.67 14.54 -0.46
CA TYR A 331 9.49 15.40 -0.38
C TYR A 331 9.80 16.90 -0.48
N LYS A 332 10.99 17.27 -1.01
CA LYS A 332 11.45 18.66 -1.16
C LYS A 332 10.44 19.60 -1.84
N HIS A 333 9.61 19.04 -2.71
CA HIS A 333 8.63 19.77 -3.51
C HIS A 333 7.19 19.28 -3.31
N CYS A 334 6.92 18.59 -2.19
CA CYS A 334 5.69 17.87 -1.93
C CYS A 334 4.97 18.43 -0.70
N PHE A 335 3.70 18.79 -0.86
CA PHE A 335 2.81 18.99 0.28
C PHE A 335 2.25 17.62 0.66
N LEU A 336 2.22 17.32 1.96
CA LEU A 336 1.80 16.03 2.51
C LEU A 336 0.60 16.18 3.45
N CYS A 337 -0.09 17.33 3.39
CA CYS A 337 -1.11 17.75 4.35
C CYS A 337 -2.55 17.43 3.93
N VAL A 338 -2.73 16.76 2.79
CA VAL A 338 -4.06 16.37 2.28
C VAL A 338 -4.68 15.35 3.21
N GLU A 339 -5.99 15.46 3.40
CA GLU A 339 -6.74 14.57 4.29
C GLU A 339 -8.06 14.14 3.65
N ILE A 340 -8.38 12.86 3.82
CA ILE A 340 -9.67 12.27 3.44
C ILE A 340 -10.28 11.57 4.65
N ALA A 341 -11.53 11.93 4.98
CA ALA A 341 -12.27 11.34 6.10
C ALA A 341 -12.76 9.92 5.75
N ASP A 342 -12.95 9.06 6.76
CA ASP A 342 -13.43 7.68 6.54
C ASP A 342 -14.77 7.63 5.78
N LYS A 343 -15.65 8.61 6.01
CA LYS A 343 -16.94 8.74 5.32
C LYS A 343 -16.84 9.06 3.81
N GLN A 344 -15.65 9.44 3.34
CA GLN A 344 -15.37 9.78 1.94
C GLN A 344 -14.65 8.63 1.22
N MET A 345 -14.39 7.51 1.89
CA MET A 345 -13.74 6.35 1.27
C MET A 345 -14.62 5.78 0.15
N PRO A 346 -14.03 5.25 -0.93
CA PRO A 346 -14.77 4.75 -2.10
C PRO A 346 -15.39 3.35 -1.88
N TRP A 347 -15.72 3.01 -0.63
CA TRP A 347 -16.37 1.75 -0.26
C TRP A 347 -17.36 1.97 0.89
N ASP A 348 -18.36 1.08 0.96
CA ASP A 348 -19.33 1.06 2.05
C ASP A 348 -18.73 0.42 3.31
N ALA A 349 -18.50 1.24 4.35
CA ALA A 349 -17.98 0.80 5.64
C ALA A 349 -18.93 -0.14 6.40
N THR A 350 -20.21 -0.23 6.00
CA THR A 350 -21.22 -1.06 6.67
C THR A 350 -21.38 -2.45 6.05
N ALA A 351 -20.80 -2.69 4.87
CA ALA A 351 -20.87 -3.99 4.21
C ALA A 351 -19.97 -5.02 4.91
N VAL A 352 -20.57 -6.14 5.35
CA VAL A 352 -19.91 -7.17 6.17
C VAL A 352 -19.35 -8.33 5.32
N ASP A 353 -20.01 -8.67 4.21
CA ASP A 353 -19.63 -9.77 3.31
C ASP A 353 -19.19 -9.18 1.97
N TRP A 354 -17.97 -8.66 1.94
CA TRP A 354 -17.41 -7.97 0.78
C TRP A 354 -16.20 -8.66 0.18
#